data_AF-A0AAW0GGH9-F1
#
_entry.id   AF-A0AAW0GGH9-F1
#
_cell.length_a   1.000
_cell.length_b   1.000
_cell.length_c   1.000
_cell.angle_alpha   90.00
_cell.angle_beta   90.00
_cell.angle_gamma   90.00
#
_symmetry.space_group_name_H-M   'P 1'
#
loop_
_entity.id
_entity.type
_entity.pdbx_description
1 polymer ?
#
loop_
_entity_poly.entity_id
_entity_poly.type
_entity_poly.pdbx_seq_one_letter_code
_entity_poly.pdbx_strand_id
1 'polypeptide(L)'
;MDVFDQFHICNHSDAEGRYSYKAQPSMIVYALRSLLNALAPLVGAEIESGAAVSSGWAEGASKEKIGEWSQKALEHTKEEMEILIQETSGTEYGRIMHRRLGLRQIDKEDEGNLSRPLLNLMGDHRLDFHSTFRRLAYFRPSIIQPENKEILETYISSILALTPEPNLSSVIERERNEWVKDGAEGEVDLDSAREKEAKEANPRFVLRQWVLEEVIKAVEKDASSGKRILRKVLQMACRPFDSWGAEDTLDDAELDEETKEERRFCGIGERKMLGFQCSCSS
;
A
#
# COMPACT_ATOMS: atom_id res chain seq x y z
N MET A 1 -4.89 6.99 -0.84
CA MET A 1 -4.29 8.24 -1.32
C MET A 1 -4.66 8.36 -2.79
N ASP A 2 -5.10 9.54 -3.25
CA ASP A 2 -5.42 9.73 -4.66
C ASP A 2 -4.14 9.96 -5.47
N VAL A 3 -3.75 11.21 -5.66
CA VAL A 3 -2.44 11.59 -6.18
C VAL A 3 -1.36 11.22 -5.18
N PHE A 4 -0.28 10.59 -5.65
CA PHE A 4 0.83 10.25 -4.77
C PHE A 4 1.55 11.50 -4.25
N ASP A 5 1.63 11.61 -2.93
CA ASP A 5 2.39 12.61 -2.21
C ASP A 5 2.91 11.99 -0.90
N GLN A 6 4.22 11.80 -0.82
CA GLN A 6 4.86 11.22 0.37
C GLN A 6 4.65 12.08 1.63
N PHE A 7 4.41 13.38 1.48
CA PHE A 7 4.20 14.32 2.58
C PHE A 7 2.73 14.60 2.84
N HIS A 8 1.82 13.84 2.22
CA HIS A 8 0.39 14.02 2.40
C HIS A 8 -0.01 13.91 3.88
N ILE A 9 -0.69 14.94 4.37
CA ILE A 9 -1.30 15.01 5.70
C ILE A 9 -2.81 14.91 5.50
N CYS A 10 -3.42 13.85 6.02
CA CYS A 10 -4.86 13.64 5.89
C CYS A 10 -5.68 14.38 6.98
N ASN A 11 -5.05 14.68 8.12
CA ASN A 11 -5.70 15.31 9.26
C ASN A 11 -5.44 16.82 9.28
N HIS A 12 -6.48 17.63 9.15
CA HIS A 12 -6.42 19.09 9.22
C HIS A 12 -5.83 19.62 10.55
N SER A 13 -5.94 18.85 11.64
CA SER A 13 -5.40 19.22 12.96
C SER A 13 -3.91 18.88 13.12
N ASP A 14 -3.30 18.16 12.18
CA ASP A 14 -1.88 17.77 12.21
C ASP A 14 -1.01 18.81 11.48
N ALA A 15 -0.93 20.02 12.04
CA ALA A 15 -0.20 21.14 11.43
C ALA A 15 1.30 20.86 11.26
N GLU A 16 1.89 20.00 12.10
CA GLU A 16 3.31 19.65 12.06
C GLU A 16 3.62 18.43 11.17
N GLY A 17 2.58 17.77 10.63
CA GLY A 17 2.74 16.58 9.78
C GLY A 17 3.30 15.36 10.51
N ARG A 18 3.03 15.26 11.83
CA ARG A 18 3.46 14.16 12.69
C ARG A 18 2.98 12.81 12.15
N TYR A 19 1.82 12.78 11.52
CA TYR A 19 1.20 11.60 10.92
C TYR A 19 1.08 11.70 9.39
N SER A 20 1.95 12.49 8.76
CA SER A 20 2.09 12.48 7.30
C SER A 20 2.39 11.06 6.79
N TYR A 21 2.03 10.77 5.54
CA TYR A 21 2.20 9.43 4.95
C TYR A 21 3.60 8.84 5.16
N LYS A 22 4.65 9.61 4.89
CA LYS A 22 6.04 9.21 5.10
C LYS A 22 6.44 9.03 6.58
N ALA A 23 5.81 9.74 7.50
CA ALA A 23 6.15 9.68 8.93
C ALA A 23 5.57 8.45 9.65
N GLN A 24 4.57 7.77 9.06
CA GLN A 24 3.85 6.67 9.70
C GLN A 24 4.77 5.55 10.25
N PRO A 25 5.78 5.05 9.52
CA PRO A 25 6.67 4.01 10.06
C PRO A 25 7.40 4.45 11.33
N SER A 26 7.92 5.67 11.36
CA SER A 26 8.57 6.22 12.56
C SER A 26 7.59 6.41 13.71
N MET A 27 6.34 6.78 13.43
CA MET A 27 5.30 6.89 14.44
C MET A 27 4.85 5.55 15.02
N ILE A 28 4.92 4.45 14.25
CA ILE A 28 4.71 3.09 14.76
C ILE A 28 5.82 2.74 15.76
N VAL A 29 7.08 3.02 15.45
CA VAL A 29 8.20 2.81 16.38
C VAL A 29 8.02 3.63 17.66
N TYR A 30 7.57 4.88 17.54
CA TYR A 30 7.23 5.70 18.71
C TYR A 30 6.13 5.05 19.57
N ALA A 31 5.05 4.56 18.97
CA ALA A 31 3.96 3.91 19.69
C ALA A 31 4.42 2.62 20.40
N LEU A 32 5.28 1.82 19.74
CA LEU A 32 5.87 0.62 20.34
C LEU A 32 6.78 0.95 21.52
N ARG A 33 7.58 2.01 21.44
CA ARG A 33 8.37 2.50 22.58
C ARG A 33 7.48 2.93 23.75
N SER A 34 6.36 3.60 23.48
CA SER A 34 5.39 3.97 24.52
C SER A 34 4.75 2.74 25.16
N LEU A 35 4.40 1.73 24.37
CA LEU A 35 3.89 0.45 24.87
C LEU A 35 4.93 -0.26 25.73
N LEU A 36 6.18 -0.34 25.28
CA LEU A 36 7.28 -0.91 26.04
C LEU A 36 7.46 -0.17 27.37
N ASN A 37 7.47 1.16 27.38
CA ASN A 37 7.58 1.94 28.63
C ASN A 37 6.45 1.63 29.62
N ALA A 38 5.22 1.42 29.14
CA ALA A 38 4.09 1.07 29.99
C ALA A 38 4.21 -0.35 30.58
N LEU A 39 4.81 -1.28 29.84
CA LEU A 39 4.99 -2.67 30.24
C LEU A 39 6.35 -2.94 30.92
N ALA A 40 7.28 -2.00 30.88
CA ALA A 40 8.66 -2.17 31.34
C ALA A 40 8.77 -2.64 32.80
N PRO A 41 7.99 -2.14 33.78
CA PRO A 41 8.00 -2.67 35.13
C PRO A 41 7.72 -4.19 35.20
N LEU A 42 6.72 -4.66 34.45
CA LEU A 42 6.30 -6.06 34.42
C LEU A 42 7.38 -6.93 33.78
N VAL A 43 7.82 -6.54 32.58
CA VAL A 43 8.87 -7.25 31.83
C VAL A 43 10.17 -7.33 32.65
N GLY A 44 10.53 -6.26 33.35
CA GLY A 44 11.73 -6.22 34.18
C GLY A 44 11.64 -7.15 35.39
N ALA A 45 10.47 -7.26 36.01
CA ALA A 45 10.22 -8.19 37.11
C ALA A 45 10.27 -9.65 36.63
N GLU A 46 9.77 -9.95 35.43
CA GLU A 46 9.86 -11.28 34.81
C GLU A 46 11.31 -11.64 34.46
N ILE A 47 12.08 -10.70 33.89
CA ILE A 47 13.51 -10.90 33.60
C ILE A 47 14.31 -11.14 34.91
N GLU A 48 13.98 -10.43 35.99
CA GLU A 48 14.63 -10.62 37.29
C GLU A 48 14.28 -11.95 37.95
N SER A 49 13.01 -12.34 37.92
CA SER A 49 12.55 -13.60 38.51
C SER A 49 12.85 -14.83 37.64
N GLY A 50 13.11 -14.63 36.34
CA GLY A 50 13.31 -15.71 35.36
C GLY A 50 12.02 -16.46 35.01
N ALA A 51 10.85 -15.95 35.40
CA ALA A 51 9.55 -16.57 35.17
C ALA A 51 8.43 -15.52 35.09
N ALA A 52 7.25 -15.92 34.62
CA ALA A 52 6.07 -15.06 34.63
C ALA A 52 5.68 -14.71 36.07
N VAL A 53 5.37 -13.43 36.32
CA VAL A 53 4.98 -12.98 37.65
C VAL A 53 3.49 -13.19 37.92
N SER A 54 3.11 -13.42 39.18
CA SER A 54 1.71 -13.66 39.57
C SER A 54 0.91 -12.36 39.74
N SER A 55 -0.40 -12.48 39.98
CA SER A 55 -1.19 -11.34 40.45
C SER A 55 -0.59 -10.78 41.74
N GLY A 56 -0.63 -9.46 41.90
CA GLY A 56 -0.02 -8.77 43.04
C GLY A 56 1.52 -8.69 42.99
N TRP A 57 2.17 -8.98 41.87
CA TRP A 57 3.64 -9.00 41.74
C TRP A 57 4.36 -7.72 42.17
N ALA A 58 3.68 -6.57 42.11
CA ALA A 58 4.22 -5.28 42.53
C ALA A 58 3.77 -4.87 43.94
N GLU A 59 3.01 -5.70 44.66
CA GLU A 59 2.56 -5.38 46.02
C GLU A 59 3.77 -5.28 46.96
N GLY A 60 3.92 -4.12 47.60
CA GLY A 60 5.06 -3.84 48.47
C GLY A 60 6.35 -3.43 47.74
N ALA A 61 6.38 -3.41 46.40
CA ALA A 61 7.52 -2.88 45.66
C ALA A 61 7.62 -1.36 45.82
N SER A 62 8.84 -0.87 46.11
CA SER A 62 9.09 0.57 46.18
C SER A 62 9.10 1.20 44.79
N LYS A 63 8.97 2.53 44.71
CA LYS A 63 9.07 3.24 43.43
C LYS A 63 10.43 3.07 42.78
N GLU A 64 11.48 3.01 43.60
CA GLU A 64 12.85 2.75 43.17
C GLU A 64 12.94 1.36 42.52
N LYS A 65 12.36 0.33 43.15
CA LYS A 65 12.35 -1.03 42.60
C LYS A 65 11.59 -1.13 41.27
N ILE A 66 10.44 -0.45 41.17
CA ILE A 66 9.69 -0.35 39.91
C ILE A 66 10.53 0.35 38.82
N GLY A 67 11.28 1.38 39.20
CA GLY A 67 12.22 2.07 38.31
C GLY A 67 13.35 1.15 37.82
N GLU A 68 13.94 0.37 38.72
CA GLU A 68 14.97 -0.63 38.39
C GLU A 68 14.46 -1.67 37.39
N TRP A 69 13.27 -2.25 37.64
CA TRP A 69 12.65 -3.18 36.70
C TRP A 69 12.39 -2.53 35.34
N SER A 70 11.87 -1.31 35.34
CA SER A 70 11.62 -0.56 34.09
C SER A 70 12.91 -0.38 33.30
N GLN A 71 13.98 0.08 33.95
CA GLN A 71 15.28 0.26 33.31
C GLN A 71 15.82 -1.06 32.77
N LYS A 72 15.75 -2.13 33.56
CA LYS A 72 16.20 -3.46 33.16
C LYS A 72 15.47 -3.95 31.90
N ALA A 73 14.15 -3.80 31.84
CA ALA A 73 13.37 -4.16 30.66
C ALA A 73 13.79 -3.37 29.42
N LEU A 74 14.01 -2.06 29.56
CA LEU A 74 14.43 -1.20 28.46
C LEU A 74 15.82 -1.57 27.94
N GLU A 75 16.77 -1.87 28.82
CA GLU A 75 18.13 -2.30 28.46
C GLU A 75 18.13 -3.63 27.69
N HIS A 76 17.21 -4.55 28.00
CA HIS A 76 17.16 -5.88 27.37
C HIS A 76 16.29 -5.94 26.12
N THR A 77 15.20 -5.16 26.06
CA THR A 77 14.12 -5.38 25.08
C THR A 77 14.08 -4.32 23.98
N LYS A 78 14.55 -3.09 24.27
CA LYS A 78 14.30 -1.94 23.38
C LYS A 78 15.00 -2.10 22.03
N GLU A 79 16.28 -2.45 22.03
CA GLU A 79 17.07 -2.59 20.81
C GLU A 79 16.54 -3.73 19.93
N GLU A 80 16.31 -4.90 20.53
CA GLU A 80 15.74 -6.05 19.82
C GLU A 80 14.37 -5.73 19.20
N MET A 81 13.48 -5.08 19.95
CA MET A 81 12.17 -4.65 19.44
C MET A 81 12.31 -3.69 18.25
N GLU A 82 13.24 -2.74 18.31
CA GLU A 82 13.47 -1.76 17.24
C GLU A 82 14.06 -2.40 15.98
N ILE A 83 14.99 -3.34 16.13
CA ILE A 83 15.54 -4.13 15.01
C ILE A 83 14.42 -4.95 14.38
N LEU A 84 13.67 -5.71 15.18
CA LEU A 84 12.62 -6.60 14.70
C LEU A 84 11.55 -5.86 13.89
N ILE A 85 11.07 -4.71 14.37
CA ILE A 85 10.06 -3.94 13.64
C ILE A 85 10.61 -3.36 12.33
N GLN A 86 11.86 -2.90 12.31
CA GLN A 86 12.48 -2.35 11.10
C GLN A 86 12.71 -3.43 10.05
N GLU A 87 13.27 -4.57 10.44
CA GLU A 87 13.51 -5.70 9.55
C GLU A 87 12.21 -6.28 8.99
N THR A 88 11.22 -6.50 9.87
CA THR A 88 9.92 -7.03 9.46
C THR A 88 9.22 -6.05 8.52
N SER A 89 9.20 -4.76 8.87
CA SER A 89 8.56 -3.74 8.04
C SER A 89 9.23 -3.60 6.67
N GLY A 90 10.57 -3.61 6.62
CA GLY A 90 11.30 -3.51 5.36
C GLY A 90 11.07 -4.72 4.46
N THR A 91 11.12 -5.92 5.03
CA THR A 91 10.88 -7.18 4.32
C THR A 91 9.47 -7.25 3.75
N GLU A 92 8.45 -6.95 4.56
CA GLU A 92 7.06 -6.98 4.12
C GLU A 92 6.74 -5.85 3.13
N TYR A 93 7.34 -4.66 3.30
CA TYR A 93 7.21 -3.58 2.32
C TYR A 93 7.74 -4.00 0.94
N GLY A 94 8.96 -4.53 0.88
CA GLY A 94 9.56 -5.02 -0.37
C GLY A 94 8.70 -6.13 -1.01
N ARG A 95 8.26 -7.10 -0.21
CA ARG A 95 7.38 -8.18 -0.67
C ARG A 95 6.07 -7.67 -1.26
N ILE A 96 5.41 -6.70 -0.62
CA ILE A 96 4.17 -6.10 -1.12
C ILE A 96 4.46 -5.33 -2.42
N MET A 97 5.52 -4.54 -2.47
CA MET A 97 5.90 -3.79 -3.67
C MET A 97 6.19 -4.70 -4.87
N HIS A 98 6.88 -5.83 -4.66
CA HIS A 98 7.13 -6.81 -5.73
C HIS A 98 5.85 -7.40 -6.29
N ARG A 99 4.91 -7.79 -5.41
CA ARG A 99 3.58 -8.25 -5.84
C ARG A 99 2.83 -7.19 -6.63
N ARG A 100 2.88 -5.93 -6.20
CA ARG A 100 2.24 -4.82 -6.91
C ARG A 100 2.87 -4.53 -8.28
N LEU A 101 4.16 -4.78 -8.44
CA LEU A 101 4.86 -4.65 -9.71
C LEU A 101 4.73 -5.91 -10.61
N GLY A 102 4.21 -7.01 -10.07
CA GLY A 102 4.14 -8.30 -10.76
C GLY A 102 5.52 -8.95 -10.94
N LEU A 103 6.44 -8.72 -9.99
CA LEU A 103 7.76 -9.34 -9.93
C LEU A 103 7.66 -10.63 -9.11
N ARG A 104 8.24 -11.73 -9.62
CA ARG A 104 8.31 -13.03 -8.91
C ARG A 104 9.61 -13.21 -8.17
N GLN A 105 10.71 -12.64 -8.68
CA GLN A 105 11.98 -12.67 -7.98
C GLN A 105 12.11 -11.49 -7.01
N ILE A 106 12.64 -11.79 -5.81
CA ILE A 106 12.99 -10.76 -4.85
C ILE A 106 14.47 -10.42 -5.04
N ASP A 107 14.76 -9.17 -5.39
CA ASP A 107 16.09 -8.61 -5.36
C ASP A 107 16.15 -7.45 -4.36
N LYS A 108 17.21 -7.42 -3.54
CA LYS A 108 17.41 -6.39 -2.52
C LYS A 108 17.61 -4.99 -3.11
N GLU A 109 18.06 -4.91 -4.36
CA GLU A 109 18.29 -3.63 -5.05
C GLU A 109 17.01 -3.10 -5.72
N ASP A 110 15.93 -3.89 -5.82
CA ASP A 110 14.69 -3.50 -6.50
C ASP A 110 14.00 -2.30 -5.82
N GLU A 111 14.17 -2.11 -4.50
CA GLU A 111 13.67 -0.92 -3.83
C GLU A 111 14.31 0.36 -4.40
N GLY A 112 15.64 0.37 -4.48
CA GLY A 112 16.42 1.51 -4.97
C GLY A 112 16.31 1.71 -6.48
N ASN A 113 16.24 0.62 -7.24
CA ASN A 113 16.28 0.64 -8.70
C ASN A 113 14.91 0.74 -9.37
N LEU A 114 13.82 0.33 -8.68
CA LEU A 114 12.48 0.28 -9.27
C LEU A 114 11.44 1.02 -8.44
N SER A 115 11.27 0.59 -7.19
CA SER A 115 10.16 1.06 -6.36
C SER A 115 10.28 2.55 -6.05
N ARG A 116 11.45 3.00 -5.59
CA ARG A 116 11.68 4.39 -5.23
C ARG A 116 11.69 5.34 -6.45
N PRO A 117 12.33 5.01 -7.59
CA PRO A 117 12.21 5.80 -8.81
C PRO A 117 10.76 5.94 -9.30
N LEU A 118 9.97 4.85 -9.31
CA LEU A 118 8.56 4.91 -9.68
C LEU A 118 7.76 5.83 -8.75
N LEU A 119 7.97 5.73 -7.44
CA LEU A 119 7.28 6.59 -6.47
C LEU A 119 7.70 8.07 -6.61
N ASN A 120 8.98 8.36 -6.85
CA ASN A 120 9.46 9.72 -7.09
C ASN A 120 8.77 10.31 -8.31
N LEU A 121 8.76 9.57 -9.43
CA LEU A 121 8.02 9.93 -10.63
C LEU A 121 6.55 10.23 -10.31
N MET A 122 5.86 9.32 -9.62
CA MET A 122 4.46 9.52 -9.28
C MET A 122 4.24 10.81 -8.49
N GLY A 123 5.17 11.17 -7.60
CA GLY A 123 5.14 12.42 -6.84
C GLY A 123 5.38 13.65 -7.72
N ASP A 124 6.44 13.62 -8.53
CA ASP A 124 6.87 14.71 -9.40
C ASP A 124 5.80 15.07 -10.44
N HIS A 125 5.13 14.04 -10.97
CA HIS A 125 4.11 14.18 -12.02
C HIS A 125 2.67 14.09 -11.49
N ARG A 126 2.47 14.02 -10.17
CA ARG A 126 1.15 13.96 -9.53
C ARG A 126 0.26 12.85 -10.08
N LEU A 127 0.83 11.66 -10.24
CA LEU A 127 0.12 10.49 -10.76
C LEU A 127 -0.79 9.89 -9.69
N ASP A 128 -1.92 9.31 -10.10
CA ASP A 128 -2.80 8.57 -9.20
C ASP A 128 -2.10 7.30 -8.70
N PHE A 129 -2.07 7.12 -7.38
CA PHE A 129 -1.30 6.06 -6.77
C PHE A 129 -1.79 4.67 -7.19
N HIS A 130 -3.08 4.40 -7.00
CA HIS A 130 -3.63 3.07 -7.21
C HIS A 130 -3.81 2.74 -8.70
N SER A 131 -4.26 3.70 -9.51
CA SER A 131 -4.46 3.50 -10.95
C SER A 131 -3.14 3.27 -11.68
N THR A 132 -2.04 3.88 -11.24
CA THR A 132 -0.71 3.63 -11.82
C THR A 132 -0.32 2.16 -11.66
N PHE A 133 -0.38 1.61 -10.46
CA PHE A 133 -0.08 0.19 -10.25
C PHE A 133 -1.09 -0.75 -10.91
N ARG A 134 -2.40 -0.42 -10.88
CA ARG A 134 -3.41 -1.22 -11.57
C ARG A 134 -3.17 -1.25 -13.08
N ARG A 135 -2.71 -0.13 -13.67
CA ARG A 135 -2.35 -0.07 -15.10
C ARG A 135 -1.11 -0.91 -15.41
N LEU A 136 -0.10 -0.93 -14.53
CA LEU A 136 1.09 -1.78 -14.66
C LEU A 136 0.77 -3.29 -14.60
N ALA A 137 -0.38 -3.68 -14.06
CA ALA A 137 -0.83 -5.07 -14.08
C ALA A 137 -1.02 -5.60 -15.51
N TYR A 138 -1.39 -4.74 -16.46
CA TYR A 138 -1.58 -5.09 -17.87
C TYR A 138 -0.30 -5.13 -18.70
N PHE A 139 0.87 -4.88 -18.09
CA PHE A 139 2.15 -5.05 -18.77
C PHE A 139 2.36 -6.52 -19.16
N ARG A 140 2.82 -6.74 -20.39
CA ARG A 140 3.02 -8.09 -20.96
C ARG A 140 4.49 -8.35 -21.23
N PRO A 141 5.17 -9.17 -20.41
CA PRO A 141 6.56 -9.55 -20.66
C PRO A 141 6.77 -10.22 -22.04
N SER A 142 5.75 -10.84 -22.64
CA SER A 142 5.90 -11.43 -23.98
C SER A 142 6.30 -10.43 -25.08
N ILE A 143 6.06 -9.12 -24.89
CA ILE A 143 6.46 -8.08 -25.85
C ILE A 143 7.99 -7.88 -25.87
N ILE A 144 8.75 -8.50 -24.95
CA ILE A 144 10.22 -8.48 -24.88
C ILE A 144 10.80 -9.55 -25.82
N GLN A 145 10.34 -9.55 -27.07
CA GLN A 145 10.89 -10.36 -28.15
C GLN A 145 11.73 -9.47 -29.07
N PRO A 146 12.83 -9.96 -29.68
CA PRO A 146 13.67 -9.19 -30.59
C PRO A 146 12.89 -8.49 -31.71
N GLU A 147 11.83 -9.12 -32.21
CA GLU A 147 10.91 -8.62 -33.23
C GLU A 147 10.00 -7.46 -32.77
N ASN A 148 9.78 -7.33 -31.46
CA ASN A 148 8.92 -6.30 -30.85
C ASN A 148 9.72 -5.17 -30.18
N LYS A 149 11.02 -5.07 -30.48
CA LYS A 149 11.95 -4.13 -29.84
C LYS A 149 11.47 -2.68 -29.89
N GLU A 150 10.88 -2.22 -31.00
CA GLU A 150 10.33 -0.85 -31.11
C GLU A 150 9.10 -0.61 -30.20
N ILE A 151 8.25 -1.62 -30.01
CA ILE A 151 7.07 -1.54 -29.13
C ILE A 151 7.54 -1.49 -27.67
N LEU A 152 8.50 -2.35 -27.32
CA LEU A 152 9.12 -2.35 -26.01
C LEU A 152 9.85 -1.03 -25.77
N GLU A 153 10.65 -0.52 -26.71
CA GLU A 153 11.34 0.77 -26.60
C GLU A 153 10.36 1.93 -26.51
N THR A 154 9.20 1.90 -27.16
CA THR A 154 8.17 2.94 -27.03
C THR A 154 7.49 2.88 -25.65
N TYR A 155 7.15 1.69 -25.16
CA TYR A 155 6.56 1.49 -23.84
C TYR A 155 7.56 1.84 -22.73
N ILE A 156 8.78 1.32 -22.82
CA ILE A 156 9.90 1.64 -21.96
C ILE A 156 10.18 3.14 -22.04
N SER A 157 10.32 3.77 -23.21
CA SER A 157 10.54 5.23 -23.32
C SER A 157 9.41 6.05 -22.72
N SER A 158 8.16 5.58 -22.80
CA SER A 158 7.03 6.24 -22.11
C SER A 158 7.16 6.19 -20.58
N ILE A 159 7.83 5.17 -20.05
CA ILE A 159 8.14 4.97 -18.62
C ILE A 159 9.51 5.55 -18.23
N LEU A 160 10.48 5.61 -19.14
CA LEU A 160 11.85 6.10 -18.90
C LEU A 160 11.98 7.60 -19.13
N ALA A 161 11.11 8.21 -19.94
CA ALA A 161 10.96 9.68 -20.01
C ALA A 161 10.59 10.30 -18.64
N LEU A 162 10.33 9.44 -17.66
CA LEU A 162 9.88 9.76 -16.33
C LEU A 162 10.94 9.44 -15.25
N THR A 163 12.14 8.95 -15.60
CA THR A 163 13.25 8.72 -14.66
C THR A 163 14.62 9.00 -15.28
N PRO A 164 15.56 9.69 -14.59
CA PRO A 164 16.89 9.98 -15.11
C PRO A 164 17.83 8.78 -15.24
N GLU A 165 17.56 7.66 -14.55
CA GLU A 165 18.39 6.44 -14.62
C GLU A 165 17.54 5.17 -14.51
N PRO A 166 17.57 4.30 -15.53
CA PRO A 166 17.02 2.97 -15.40
C PRO A 166 17.93 1.88 -16.01
N ASN A 167 18.29 0.88 -15.21
CA ASN A 167 18.65 -0.45 -15.72
C ASN A 167 17.40 -1.37 -15.73
N LEU A 168 16.28 -0.84 -16.23
CA LEU A 168 15.00 -1.56 -16.25
C LEU A 168 15.07 -2.79 -17.16
N SER A 169 15.93 -2.77 -18.19
CA SER A 169 16.14 -3.89 -19.12
C SER A 169 16.57 -5.16 -18.41
N SER A 170 17.51 -5.09 -17.46
CA SER A 170 17.99 -6.28 -16.75
C SER A 170 16.92 -6.90 -15.84
N VAL A 171 16.10 -6.06 -15.19
CA VAL A 171 14.94 -6.50 -14.40
C VAL A 171 13.90 -7.17 -15.30
N ILE A 172 13.55 -6.51 -16.40
CA ILE A 172 12.58 -7.00 -17.40
C ILE A 172 13.01 -8.38 -17.93
N GLU A 173 14.30 -8.55 -18.27
CA GLU A 173 14.85 -9.82 -18.73
C GLU A 173 14.88 -10.89 -17.63
N ARG A 174 15.28 -10.52 -16.41
CA ARG A 174 15.28 -11.40 -15.22
C ARG A 174 13.89 -11.96 -14.97
N GLU A 175 12.88 -11.09 -14.90
CA GLU A 175 11.49 -11.51 -14.68
C GLU A 175 10.99 -12.39 -15.81
N ARG A 176 11.21 -12.02 -17.08
CA ARG A 176 10.81 -12.84 -18.23
C ARG A 176 11.34 -14.27 -18.09
N ASN A 177 12.62 -14.42 -17.74
CA ASN A 177 13.23 -15.74 -17.58
C ASN A 177 12.61 -16.54 -16.42
N GLU A 178 12.17 -15.86 -15.35
CA GLU A 178 11.51 -16.52 -14.22
C GLU A 178 10.11 -16.99 -14.57
N TRP A 179 9.31 -16.14 -15.22
CA TRP A 179 7.98 -16.50 -15.70
C TRP A 179 8.05 -17.68 -16.67
N VAL A 180 9.05 -17.73 -17.55
CA VAL A 180 9.29 -18.86 -18.46
C VAL A 180 9.61 -20.16 -17.70
N LYS A 181 10.37 -20.12 -16.60
CA LYS A 181 10.72 -21.32 -15.82
C LYS A 181 9.53 -21.92 -15.08
N ASP A 182 8.64 -21.07 -14.54
CA ASP A 182 7.43 -21.51 -13.84
C ASP A 182 6.36 -22.08 -14.79
N GLY A 183 6.48 -21.82 -16.10
CA GLY A 183 5.71 -22.51 -17.14
C GLY A 183 6.21 -23.93 -17.34
N ALA A 184 5.81 -24.86 -16.45
CA ALA A 184 6.00 -26.29 -16.65
C ALA A 184 5.44 -26.72 -18.03
N GLU A 185 6.15 -27.61 -18.72
CA GLU A 185 5.87 -28.14 -20.07
C GLU A 185 4.36 -28.10 -20.47
N GLY A 186 3.98 -27.03 -21.17
CA GLY A 186 2.62 -26.77 -21.63
C GLY A 186 2.40 -25.30 -22.06
N GLU A 187 1.38 -25.06 -22.89
CA GLU A 187 0.95 -23.71 -23.36
C GLU A 187 0.30 -22.90 -22.22
N VAL A 188 1.02 -22.58 -21.15
CA VAL A 188 0.53 -21.61 -20.15
C VAL A 188 0.85 -20.20 -20.65
N ASP A 189 -0.18 -19.38 -20.84
CA ASP A 189 -0.03 -17.96 -21.19
C ASP A 189 0.56 -17.18 -20.00
N LEU A 190 1.86 -16.92 -20.09
CA LEU A 190 2.66 -16.20 -19.09
C LEU A 190 2.10 -14.82 -18.77
N ASP A 191 1.60 -14.11 -19.79
CA ASP A 191 1.07 -12.75 -19.61
C ASP A 191 -0.22 -12.78 -18.80
N SER A 192 -1.12 -13.71 -19.10
CA SER A 192 -2.37 -13.89 -18.37
C SER A 192 -2.13 -14.26 -16.90
N ALA A 193 -1.12 -15.08 -16.61
CA ALA A 193 -0.75 -15.43 -15.24
C ALA A 193 -0.21 -14.22 -14.45
N ARG A 194 0.69 -13.43 -15.05
CA ARG A 194 1.21 -12.18 -14.44
C ARG A 194 0.11 -11.17 -14.22
N GLU A 195 -0.72 -10.94 -15.24
CA GLU A 195 -1.82 -9.98 -15.16
C GLU A 195 -2.76 -10.32 -14.01
N LYS A 196 -3.12 -11.60 -13.86
CA LYS A 196 -3.95 -12.08 -12.75
C LYS A 196 -3.31 -11.79 -11.39
N GLU A 197 -2.06 -12.18 -11.18
CA GLU A 197 -1.36 -11.97 -9.90
C GLU A 197 -1.22 -10.48 -9.56
N ALA A 198 -0.88 -9.65 -10.55
CA ALA A 198 -0.76 -8.21 -10.36
C ALA A 198 -2.14 -7.54 -10.10
N LYS A 199 -3.22 -8.03 -10.71
CA LYS A 199 -4.60 -7.59 -10.43
C LYS A 199 -5.02 -7.95 -8.99
N GLU A 200 -4.62 -9.10 -8.47
CA GLU A 200 -4.89 -9.50 -7.08
C GLU A 200 -4.11 -8.68 -6.04
N ALA A 201 -2.96 -8.09 -6.43
CA ALA A 201 -2.18 -7.21 -5.56
C ALA A 201 -2.57 -5.73 -5.64
N ASN A 202 -3.23 -5.31 -6.73
CA ASN A 202 -3.53 -3.90 -7.00
C ASN A 202 -5.04 -3.68 -7.13
N PRO A 203 -5.66 -2.94 -6.19
CA PRO A 203 -7.11 -2.76 -6.22
C PRO A 203 -7.54 -1.92 -7.43
N ARG A 204 -8.69 -2.30 -8.02
CA ARG A 204 -9.42 -1.51 -9.00
C ARG A 204 -10.24 -0.40 -8.33
N PHE A 205 -10.83 -0.71 -7.17
CA PHE A 205 -11.61 0.25 -6.40
C PHE A 205 -10.88 0.62 -5.10
N VAL A 206 -10.84 1.92 -4.82
CA VAL A 206 -10.38 2.47 -3.55
C VAL A 206 -11.45 3.41 -3.05
N LEU A 207 -11.76 3.37 -1.76
CA LEU A 207 -12.73 4.26 -1.15
C LEU A 207 -12.16 5.67 -1.03
N ARG A 208 -12.24 6.42 -2.14
CA ARG A 208 -11.74 7.80 -2.24
C ARG A 208 -12.67 8.75 -1.50
N GLN A 209 -12.11 9.89 -1.08
CA GLN A 209 -12.86 10.87 -0.30
C GLN A 209 -14.07 11.41 -1.05
N TRP A 210 -13.94 11.69 -2.36
CA TRP A 210 -15.05 12.21 -3.14
C TRP A 210 -16.23 11.23 -3.23
N VAL A 211 -15.96 9.91 -3.27
CA VAL A 211 -16.99 8.87 -3.25
C VAL A 211 -17.71 8.89 -1.91
N LEU A 212 -16.97 8.96 -0.80
CA LEU A 212 -17.55 9.08 0.55
C LEU A 212 -18.47 10.30 0.68
N GLU A 213 -18.00 11.48 0.27
CA GLU A 213 -18.78 12.72 0.31
C GLU A 213 -20.08 12.62 -0.50
N GLU A 214 -20.04 11.97 -1.67
CA GLU A 214 -21.21 11.77 -2.49
C GLU A 214 -22.22 10.83 -1.85
N VAL A 215 -21.74 9.71 -1.27
CA VAL A 215 -22.59 8.76 -0.54
C VAL A 215 -23.23 9.42 0.68
N ILE A 216 -22.46 10.19 1.47
CA ILE A 216 -22.96 10.93 2.63
C ILE A 216 -24.10 11.86 2.19
N LYS A 217 -23.86 12.72 1.20
CA LYS A 217 -24.87 13.65 0.67
C LYS A 217 -26.12 12.93 0.15
N ALA A 218 -25.95 11.80 -0.53
CA ALA A 218 -27.07 11.02 -1.04
C ALA A 218 -27.93 10.45 0.09
N VAL A 219 -27.30 9.92 1.15
CA VAL A 219 -27.99 9.37 2.32
C VAL A 219 -28.68 10.47 3.14
N GLU A 220 -28.04 11.62 3.33
CA GLU A 220 -28.62 12.77 4.03
C GLU A 220 -29.83 13.36 3.28
N LYS A 221 -29.76 13.39 1.95
CA LYS A 221 -30.85 13.89 1.10
C LYS A 221 -32.04 12.93 1.06
N ASP A 222 -31.79 11.65 0.87
CA ASP A 222 -32.81 10.61 0.94
C ASP A 222 -32.19 9.28 1.42
N ALA A 223 -32.50 8.91 2.66
CA ALA A 223 -31.98 7.70 3.27
C ALA A 223 -32.39 6.41 2.52
N SER A 224 -33.51 6.39 1.79
CA SER A 224 -33.96 5.19 1.10
C SER A 224 -33.13 4.90 -0.16
N SER A 225 -33.03 5.88 -1.07
CA SER A 225 -32.18 5.75 -2.27
C SER A 225 -30.70 5.80 -1.94
N GLY A 226 -30.25 6.66 -1.03
CA GLY A 226 -28.85 6.77 -0.61
C GLY A 226 -28.30 5.47 -0.02
N LYS A 227 -29.11 4.71 0.73
CA LYS A 227 -28.70 3.38 1.23
C LYS A 227 -28.41 2.37 0.11
N ARG A 228 -28.98 2.53 -1.09
CA ARG A 228 -28.63 1.67 -2.24
C ARG A 228 -27.22 1.96 -2.72
N ILE A 229 -26.87 3.24 -2.86
CA ILE A 229 -25.52 3.68 -3.25
C ILE A 229 -24.50 3.25 -2.19
N LEU A 230 -24.81 3.47 -0.91
CA LEU A 230 -23.98 3.02 0.21
C LEU A 230 -23.71 1.50 0.15
N ARG A 231 -24.73 0.68 -0.12
CA ARG A 231 -24.56 -0.77 -0.25
C ARG A 231 -23.65 -1.15 -1.43
N LYS A 232 -23.80 -0.48 -2.57
CA LYS A 232 -22.93 -0.71 -3.74
C LYS A 232 -21.48 -0.33 -3.43
N VAL A 233 -21.24 0.87 -2.88
CA VAL A 233 -19.89 1.32 -2.51
C VAL A 233 -19.27 0.41 -1.45
N LEU A 234 -20.04 -0.06 -0.47
CA LEU A 234 -19.59 -1.05 0.52
C LEU A 234 -19.22 -2.38 -0.15
N GLN A 235 -20.02 -2.86 -1.10
CA GLN A 235 -19.71 -4.07 -1.86
C GLN A 235 -18.37 -3.94 -2.60
N MET A 236 -18.16 -2.80 -3.28
CA MET A 236 -16.90 -2.52 -3.99
C MET A 236 -15.72 -2.43 -3.02
N ALA A 237 -15.90 -1.81 -1.85
CA ALA A 237 -14.87 -1.73 -0.81
C ALA A 237 -14.51 -3.11 -0.22
N CYS A 238 -15.47 -4.02 -0.13
CA CYS A 238 -15.24 -5.41 0.31
C CYS A 238 -14.64 -6.30 -0.77
N ARG A 239 -14.69 -5.90 -2.04
CA ARG A 239 -14.09 -6.62 -3.18
C ARG A 239 -13.28 -5.69 -4.07
N PRO A 240 -12.25 -5.02 -3.54
CA PRO A 240 -11.62 -3.89 -4.23
C PRO A 240 -10.80 -4.32 -5.47
N PHE A 241 -10.50 -5.61 -5.61
CA PHE A 241 -9.67 -6.16 -6.70
C PHE A 241 -10.47 -6.64 -7.91
N ASP A 242 -11.79 -6.83 -7.76
CA ASP A 242 -12.69 -7.24 -8.85
C ASP A 242 -12.64 -6.21 -10.00
N SER A 243 -12.90 -6.67 -11.22
CA SER A 243 -12.87 -5.84 -12.45
C SER A 243 -14.07 -4.88 -12.58
N TRP A 244 -14.33 -4.10 -11.53
CA TRP A 244 -15.44 -3.14 -11.45
C TRP A 244 -15.48 -2.18 -12.63
N GLY A 245 -16.69 -1.92 -13.11
CA GLY A 245 -16.92 -1.02 -14.23
C GLY A 245 -16.34 -1.53 -15.54
N ALA A 246 -16.42 -2.85 -15.79
CA ALA A 246 -15.95 -3.51 -17.01
C ALA A 246 -14.51 -3.12 -17.42
N GLU A 247 -13.56 -3.17 -16.48
CA GLU A 247 -12.21 -2.60 -16.63
C GLU A 247 -11.50 -2.90 -17.97
N ASP A 248 -11.75 -4.07 -18.56
CA ASP A 248 -11.12 -4.52 -19.82
C ASP A 248 -11.77 -3.92 -21.09
N THR A 249 -12.88 -3.18 -20.98
CA THR A 249 -13.64 -2.62 -22.12
C THR A 249 -13.38 -1.11 -22.28
N LEU A 250 -13.00 -0.67 -23.48
CA LEU A 250 -12.68 0.74 -23.78
C LEU A 250 -13.90 1.58 -24.19
N ASP A 251 -15.00 0.96 -24.63
CA ASP A 251 -16.20 1.67 -25.07
C ASP A 251 -17.24 1.75 -23.94
N ASP A 252 -17.67 2.97 -23.62
CA ASP A 252 -18.72 3.23 -22.62
C ASP A 252 -20.13 3.09 -23.20
N ALA A 253 -20.28 3.10 -24.54
CA ALA A 253 -21.59 3.14 -25.20
C ALA A 253 -22.42 1.87 -24.97
N GLU A 254 -21.75 0.73 -24.76
CA GLU A 254 -22.39 -0.58 -24.58
C GLU A 254 -22.66 -0.94 -23.11
N LEU A 255 -22.20 -0.11 -22.16
CA LEU A 255 -22.31 -0.40 -20.73
C LEU A 255 -23.68 0.01 -20.18
N ASP A 256 -24.22 -0.81 -19.28
CA ASP A 256 -25.38 -0.42 -18.48
C ASP A 256 -25.02 0.69 -17.47
N GLU A 257 -26.05 1.35 -16.94
CA GLU A 257 -25.87 2.50 -16.05
C GLU A 257 -25.19 2.13 -14.72
N GLU A 258 -25.37 0.89 -14.23
CA GLU A 258 -24.72 0.43 -13.01
C GLU A 258 -23.21 0.27 -13.23
N THR A 259 -22.81 -0.32 -14.35
CA THR A 259 -21.41 -0.54 -14.73
C THR A 259 -20.69 0.79 -15.01
N LYS A 260 -21.35 1.75 -15.67
CA LYS A 260 -20.81 3.11 -15.85
C LYS A 260 -20.56 3.80 -14.51
N GLU A 261 -21.48 3.62 -13.57
CA GLU A 261 -21.36 4.21 -12.24
C GLU A 261 -20.22 3.57 -11.43
N GLU A 262 -20.08 2.24 -11.48
CA GLU A 262 -18.92 1.54 -10.91
C GLU A 262 -17.61 2.04 -11.51
N ARG A 263 -17.55 2.21 -12.84
CA ARG A 263 -16.39 2.76 -13.54
C ARG A 263 -16.05 4.17 -13.06
N ARG A 264 -17.08 5.01 -12.84
CA ARG A 264 -16.92 6.36 -12.29
C ARG A 264 -16.35 6.31 -10.86
N PHE A 265 -16.86 5.43 -10.00
CA PHE A 265 -16.35 5.24 -8.63
C PHE A 265 -14.90 4.75 -8.58
N CYS A 266 -14.41 4.02 -9.57
CA CYS A 266 -12.99 3.67 -9.70
C CYS A 266 -12.09 4.85 -10.11
N GLY A 267 -12.68 5.92 -10.66
CA GLY A 267 -11.97 7.10 -11.14
C GLY A 267 -11.48 8.02 -10.02
N ILE A 268 -10.66 9.00 -10.41
CA ILE A 268 -10.04 9.97 -9.47
C ILE A 268 -11.02 11.07 -8.99
N GLY A 269 -12.19 11.17 -9.61
CA GLY A 269 -13.18 12.21 -9.33
C GLY A 269 -12.78 13.59 -9.87
N GLU A 270 -13.52 14.62 -9.45
CA GLU A 270 -13.23 15.99 -9.86
C GLU A 270 -11.95 16.54 -9.20
N ARG A 271 -11.15 17.30 -9.95
CA ARG A 271 -9.88 17.90 -9.47
C ARG A 271 -10.02 18.68 -8.16
N LYS A 272 -11.16 19.33 -7.93
CA LYS A 272 -11.43 20.13 -6.71
C LYS A 272 -11.51 19.29 -5.43
N MET A 273 -11.69 17.98 -5.55
CA MET A 273 -11.79 17.05 -4.42
C MET A 273 -10.45 16.35 -4.12
N LEU A 274 -9.42 16.56 -4.96
CA LEU A 274 -8.10 15.98 -4.75
C LEU A 274 -7.43 16.59 -3.52
N GLY A 275 -7.01 15.74 -2.58
CA GLY A 275 -6.34 16.18 -1.36
C GLY A 275 -7.27 16.86 -0.35
N PHE A 276 -8.59 16.69 -0.49
CA PHE A 276 -9.55 17.17 0.50
C PHE A 276 -9.28 16.52 1.86
N GLN A 277 -9.06 17.36 2.88
CA GLN A 277 -8.87 16.92 4.26
C GLN A 277 -10.22 16.90 4.98
N CYS A 278 -10.58 15.78 5.57
CA CYS A 278 -11.76 15.72 6.42
C CYS A 278 -11.54 16.52 7.70
N SER A 279 -12.53 17.32 8.06
CA SER A 279 -12.70 17.76 9.44
C SER A 279 -13.20 16.57 10.27
N CYS A 280 -12.31 15.66 10.66
CA CYS A 280 -12.63 14.65 11.69
C CYS A 280 -12.66 15.30 13.08
N SER A 281 -13.46 16.36 13.21
CA SER A 281 -13.75 17.09 14.44
C SER A 281 -15.20 17.59 14.32
N SER A 282 -16.13 16.82 14.90
CA SER A 282 -17.47 17.24 15.33
C SER A 282 -17.83 16.41 16.55
#